data_AF-Q0QFY6-F1
#
_entry.id   AF-Q0QFY6-F1
#
_cell.length_a   1.000
_cell.length_b   1.000
_cell.length_c   1.000
_cell.angle_alpha   90.00
_cell.angle_beta   90.00
_cell.angle_gamma   90.00
#
_symmetry.space_group_name_H-M   'P 1'
#
loop_
_entity.id
_entity.type
_entity.pdbx_description
1 polymer ?
#
loop_
_entity_poly.entity_id
_entity_poly.type
_entity_poly.pdbx_seq_one_letter_code
_entity_poly.pdbx_strand_id
1 'polypeptide(L)'
;MSGYIPSYLDKDELCVVCGDKATGYHYRCITCEGCKGFFRRTIQKNLHPTYSCKYEGKCVINKVTRNQCQECRFKKCIFVGMATDLVLDDSKRLAKRKLIEENREKRRREELQKTIGHKPEPTDEEWELIKIVTEAHVATNAQGSHWKQKRKFLPEDIGQAPIVNAPEGGKVDLEAFSQFTKIITPAITRVVDFAKKLPMFCELPCEDQIILLKGCCMEIMSLRAAVRYDPESETLTLNGEMAVTRGQLKNGGLGVVSDAIFDLGMSLSSFNLDDTEVALLQAVLLMSSDRPGLVCVERIEECQEGFLLAFEHYINYRKHHVAHFWPKLLMKVTDLRMIGACHASRFLHMKVECPTELFPPLFLEVFED
;
A
#
# COMPACT_ATOMS: atom_id res chain seq x y z
N MET A 1 11.59 -29.60 -30.06
CA MET A 1 12.19 -28.24 -30.00
C MET A 1 13.65 -28.37 -30.39
N SER A 2 14.08 -27.76 -31.49
CA SER A 2 15.50 -27.71 -31.86
C SER A 2 16.22 -26.83 -30.84
N GLY A 3 17.18 -27.37 -30.10
CA GLY A 3 17.99 -26.59 -29.16
C GLY A 3 18.80 -25.52 -29.87
N TYR A 4 19.18 -24.46 -29.15
CA TYR A 4 20.06 -23.40 -29.65
C TYR A 4 21.38 -24.00 -30.14
N ILE A 5 21.69 -23.79 -31.42
CA ILE A 5 22.99 -24.14 -32.03
C ILE A 5 23.77 -22.83 -32.17
N PRO A 6 24.94 -22.70 -31.53
CA PRO A 6 25.76 -21.51 -31.68
C PRO A 6 26.15 -21.28 -33.15
N SER A 7 26.21 -20.01 -33.58
CA SER A 7 26.48 -19.62 -34.97
C SER A 7 27.84 -20.07 -35.52
N TYR A 8 28.78 -20.45 -34.65
CA TYR A 8 30.11 -20.95 -34.99
C TYR A 8 30.17 -22.48 -35.13
N LEU A 9 29.04 -23.18 -34.97
CA LEU A 9 28.97 -24.64 -35.00
C LEU A 9 28.17 -25.08 -36.23
N ASP A 10 28.78 -25.88 -37.10
CA ASP A 10 28.07 -26.43 -38.24
C ASP A 10 26.97 -27.40 -37.81
N LYS A 11 25.87 -27.44 -38.59
CA LYS A 11 24.80 -28.40 -38.37
C LYS A 11 25.38 -29.80 -38.58
N ASP A 12 25.36 -30.59 -37.51
CA ASP A 12 25.77 -32.00 -37.45
C ASP A 12 27.25 -32.28 -37.12
N GLU A 13 27.94 -31.30 -36.52
CA GLU A 13 29.19 -31.61 -35.82
C GLU A 13 29.02 -32.69 -34.74
N LEU A 14 29.95 -33.64 -34.73
CA LEU A 14 29.96 -34.76 -33.79
C LEU A 14 30.90 -34.48 -32.62
N CYS A 15 30.49 -34.94 -31.45
CA CYS A 15 31.28 -34.87 -30.24
C CYS A 15 32.57 -35.68 -30.40
N VAL A 16 33.72 -35.01 -30.29
CA VAL A 16 35.05 -35.62 -30.48
C VAL A 16 35.37 -36.74 -29.47
N VAL A 17 34.61 -36.85 -28.38
CA VAL A 17 34.78 -37.90 -27.36
C VAL A 17 34.01 -39.18 -27.68
N CYS A 18 32.76 -39.07 -28.15
CA CYS A 18 31.84 -40.23 -28.24
C CYS A 18 31.02 -40.31 -29.53
N GLY A 19 31.19 -39.38 -30.47
CA GLY A 19 30.48 -39.36 -31.74
C GLY A 19 28.98 -39.04 -31.65
N ASP A 20 28.45 -38.68 -30.49
CA ASP A 20 27.08 -38.16 -30.34
C ASP A 20 26.98 -36.72 -30.87
N LYS A 21 25.77 -36.22 -31.12
CA LYS A 21 25.57 -34.86 -31.65
C LYS A 21 26.16 -33.80 -30.69
N ALA A 22 27.06 -32.95 -31.19
CA ALA A 22 27.65 -31.89 -30.39
C ALA A 22 26.67 -30.74 -30.12
N THR A 23 26.86 -30.03 -29.01
CA THR A 23 26.03 -28.87 -28.64
C THR A 23 26.83 -27.57 -28.57
N GLY A 24 28.14 -27.62 -28.82
CA GLY A 24 29.02 -26.46 -28.77
C GLY A 24 30.44 -26.81 -28.36
N TYR A 25 31.27 -25.76 -28.25
CA TYR A 25 32.57 -25.84 -27.59
C TYR A 25 32.38 -25.84 -26.07
N HIS A 26 32.79 -26.94 -25.43
CA HIS A 26 32.83 -27.04 -23.97
C HIS A 26 34.25 -27.39 -23.56
N TYR A 27 34.83 -26.57 -22.69
CA TYR A 27 36.20 -26.78 -22.21
C TYR A 27 37.22 -26.91 -23.35
N ARG A 28 37.09 -26.04 -24.38
CA ARG A 28 37.88 -25.99 -25.64
C ARG A 28 37.60 -27.06 -26.70
N CYS A 29 36.67 -28.00 -26.48
CA CYS A 29 36.39 -29.06 -27.45
C CYS A 29 34.92 -29.09 -27.88
N ILE A 30 34.68 -29.41 -29.15
CA ILE A 30 33.35 -29.70 -29.70
C ILE A 30 32.81 -30.97 -29.04
N THR A 31 31.85 -30.83 -28.13
CA THR A 31 31.32 -31.96 -27.37
C THR A 31 29.81 -31.91 -27.19
N CYS A 32 29.22 -33.07 -26.89
CA CYS A 32 27.82 -33.17 -26.50
C CYS A 32 27.64 -32.78 -25.02
N GLU A 33 26.42 -32.44 -24.61
CA GLU A 33 26.08 -32.16 -23.20
C GLU A 33 26.44 -33.32 -22.26
N GLY A 34 26.37 -34.56 -22.75
CA GLY A 34 26.73 -35.75 -21.98
C GLY A 34 28.21 -35.77 -21.57
N CYS A 35 29.12 -35.50 -22.52
CA CYS A 35 30.56 -35.48 -22.25
C CYS A 35 31.00 -34.20 -21.52
N LYS A 36 30.39 -33.05 -21.83
CA LYS A 36 30.53 -31.81 -21.03
C LYS A 36 30.19 -32.04 -19.56
N GLY A 37 29.02 -32.58 -19.27
CA GLY A 37 28.56 -32.82 -17.90
C GLY A 37 29.40 -33.86 -17.17
N PHE A 38 29.83 -34.92 -17.86
CA PHE A 38 30.74 -35.92 -17.31
C PHE A 38 32.10 -35.33 -16.93
N PHE A 39 32.73 -34.59 -17.84
CA PHE A 39 34.02 -33.95 -17.62
C PHE A 39 33.96 -32.97 -16.46
N ARG A 40 32.96 -32.09 -16.45
CA ARG A 40 32.71 -31.13 -15.35
C ARG A 40 32.62 -31.82 -14.00
N ARG A 41 31.76 -32.84 -13.86
CA ARG A 41 31.58 -33.55 -12.58
C ARG A 41 32.84 -34.29 -12.14
N THR A 42 33.57 -34.86 -13.09
CA THR A 42 34.80 -35.61 -12.82
C THR A 42 35.87 -34.71 -12.22
N ILE A 43 36.07 -33.52 -12.80
CA ILE A 43 37.05 -32.55 -12.29
C ILE A 43 36.58 -31.89 -11.00
N GLN A 44 35.33 -31.41 -10.93
CA GLN A 44 34.81 -30.71 -9.74
C GLN A 44 34.82 -31.57 -8.48
N LYS A 45 34.48 -32.86 -8.60
CA LYS A 45 34.44 -33.79 -7.47
C LYS A 45 35.72 -34.61 -7.32
N ASN A 46 36.77 -34.28 -8.08
CA ASN A 46 38.03 -35.01 -8.12
C ASN A 46 37.84 -36.54 -8.24
N LEU A 47 36.98 -36.99 -9.15
CA LEU A 47 36.60 -38.41 -9.28
C LEU A 47 37.56 -39.21 -10.14
N HIS A 48 38.35 -38.57 -11.00
CA HIS A 48 39.22 -39.29 -11.93
C HIS A 48 40.21 -40.27 -11.26
N PRO A 49 40.76 -40.05 -10.05
CA PRO A 49 41.62 -41.02 -9.39
C PRO A 49 40.85 -42.27 -8.91
N THR A 50 39.53 -42.16 -8.75
CA THR A 50 38.65 -43.27 -8.30
C THR A 50 38.20 -44.16 -9.45
N TYR A 51 38.35 -43.71 -10.70
CA TYR A 51 37.94 -44.48 -11.85
C TYR A 51 38.96 -45.58 -12.15
N SER A 52 38.47 -46.81 -12.33
CA SER A 52 39.28 -47.97 -12.71
C SER A 52 38.59 -48.75 -13.83
N CYS A 53 39.34 -49.03 -14.89
CA CYS A 53 38.92 -49.88 -15.98
C CYS A 53 39.00 -51.35 -15.56
N LYS A 54 37.92 -52.09 -15.84
CA LYS A 54 37.85 -53.54 -15.60
C LYS A 54 38.41 -54.38 -16.75
N TYR A 55 38.96 -53.72 -17.78
CA TYR A 55 39.50 -54.31 -19.01
C TYR A 55 40.92 -53.76 -19.24
N GLU A 56 41.40 -53.76 -20.48
CA GLU A 56 42.77 -53.33 -20.83
C GLU A 56 42.97 -51.80 -20.96
N GLY A 57 42.06 -50.98 -20.43
CA GLY A 57 42.16 -49.53 -20.58
C GLY A 57 41.93 -48.99 -22.00
N LYS A 58 41.50 -49.85 -22.94
CA LYS A 58 41.28 -49.54 -24.37
C LYS A 58 39.79 -49.57 -24.78
N CYS A 59 38.86 -49.38 -23.86
CA CYS A 59 37.43 -49.41 -24.14
C CYS A 59 37.04 -48.41 -25.24
N VAL A 60 36.29 -48.85 -26.25
CA VAL A 60 35.76 -47.98 -27.29
C VAL A 60 34.70 -47.05 -26.69
N ILE A 61 34.86 -45.74 -26.90
CA ILE A 61 33.93 -44.71 -26.41
C ILE A 61 33.09 -44.21 -27.57
N ASN A 62 31.82 -44.63 -27.62
CA ASN A 62 30.84 -44.12 -28.57
C ASN A 62 29.53 -43.75 -27.84
N LYS A 63 28.50 -43.27 -28.57
CA LYS A 63 27.21 -42.86 -27.99
C LYS A 63 26.58 -43.93 -27.08
N VAL A 64 26.73 -45.20 -27.44
CA VAL A 64 26.14 -46.35 -26.73
C VAL A 64 27.03 -46.79 -25.57
N THR A 65 28.35 -46.88 -25.79
CA THR A 65 29.30 -47.48 -24.83
C THR A 65 29.93 -46.49 -23.86
N ARG A 66 29.77 -45.16 -24.05
CA ARG A 66 30.43 -44.12 -23.24
C ARG A 66 30.17 -44.19 -21.72
N ASN A 67 29.18 -44.94 -21.26
CA ASN A 67 28.90 -45.11 -19.82
C ASN A 67 29.47 -46.42 -19.24
N GLN A 68 30.01 -47.32 -20.06
CA GLN A 68 30.50 -48.63 -19.63
C GLN A 68 31.83 -48.55 -18.87
N CYS A 69 32.67 -47.55 -19.17
CA CYS A 69 33.95 -47.35 -18.51
C CYS A 69 34.26 -45.86 -18.33
N GLN A 70 34.22 -45.38 -17.08
CA GLN A 70 34.49 -43.98 -16.74
C GLN A 70 35.96 -43.61 -16.93
N GLU A 71 36.89 -44.52 -16.64
CA GLU A 71 38.33 -44.28 -16.80
C GLU A 71 38.68 -44.03 -18.27
N CYS A 72 38.31 -44.94 -19.18
CA CYS A 72 38.57 -44.78 -20.62
C CYS A 72 37.86 -43.56 -21.21
N ARG A 73 36.63 -43.25 -20.73
CA ARG A 73 35.92 -42.04 -21.16
C ARG A 73 36.65 -40.78 -20.73
N PHE A 74 37.13 -40.71 -19.50
CA PHE A 74 37.88 -39.56 -19.00
C PHE A 74 39.24 -39.42 -19.68
N LYS A 75 39.98 -40.53 -19.86
CA LYS A 75 41.21 -40.54 -20.68
C LYS A 75 40.96 -40.01 -22.09
N LYS A 76 39.85 -40.40 -22.73
CA LYS A 76 39.47 -39.86 -24.04
C LYS A 76 39.16 -38.36 -23.99
N CYS A 77 38.48 -37.86 -22.95
CA CYS A 77 38.26 -36.41 -22.77
C CYS A 77 39.57 -35.63 -22.67
N ILE A 78 40.56 -36.12 -21.91
CA ILE A 78 41.88 -35.49 -21.81
C ILE A 78 42.63 -35.58 -23.13
N PHE A 79 42.61 -36.75 -23.78
CA PHE A 79 43.29 -36.99 -25.05
C PHE A 79 42.82 -36.03 -26.16
N VAL A 80 41.51 -35.72 -26.22
CA VAL A 80 40.97 -34.77 -27.22
C VAL A 80 41.18 -33.31 -26.84
N GLY A 81 41.82 -33.03 -25.69
CA GLY A 81 42.21 -31.69 -25.27
C GLY A 81 41.20 -30.94 -24.40
N MET A 82 40.27 -31.63 -23.72
CA MET A 82 39.34 -30.94 -22.81
C MET A 82 40.12 -30.31 -21.63
N ALA A 83 39.98 -29.00 -21.45
CA ALA A 83 40.78 -28.20 -20.54
C ALA A 83 40.21 -28.22 -19.10
N THR A 84 40.97 -28.79 -18.16
CA THR A 84 40.54 -28.98 -16.76
C THR A 84 40.50 -27.67 -15.97
N ASP A 85 41.37 -26.72 -16.29
CA ASP A 85 41.49 -25.38 -15.69
C ASP A 85 40.26 -24.49 -15.95
N LEU A 86 39.51 -24.76 -17.01
CA LEU A 86 38.25 -24.09 -17.33
C LEU A 86 37.05 -24.61 -16.52
N VAL A 87 37.22 -25.70 -15.76
CA VAL A 87 36.21 -26.17 -14.82
C VAL A 87 36.33 -25.35 -13.54
N LEU A 88 35.32 -24.52 -13.27
CA LEU A 88 35.27 -23.71 -12.04
C LEU A 88 35.30 -24.62 -10.81
N ASP A 89 36.30 -24.40 -9.95
CA ASP A 89 36.38 -24.92 -8.58
C ASP A 89 35.29 -24.31 -7.68
N ASP A 90 35.13 -24.88 -6.49
CA ASP A 90 34.08 -24.46 -5.54
C ASP A 90 34.26 -23.00 -5.09
N SER A 91 35.51 -22.55 -4.92
CA SER A 91 35.82 -21.17 -4.53
C SER A 91 35.36 -20.17 -5.59
N LYS A 92 35.71 -20.39 -6.87
CA LYS A 92 35.30 -19.53 -7.99
C LYS A 92 33.79 -19.57 -8.22
N ARG A 93 33.13 -20.70 -7.96
CA ARG A 93 31.66 -20.81 -8.06
C ARG A 93 30.95 -20.01 -6.95
N LEU A 94 31.44 -20.08 -5.72
CA LEU A 94 30.96 -19.27 -4.60
C LEU A 94 31.16 -17.78 -4.88
N ALA A 95 32.35 -17.39 -5.33
CA ALA A 95 32.66 -16.01 -5.71
C ALA A 95 31.73 -15.49 -6.82
N LYS A 96 31.49 -16.28 -7.87
CA LYS A 96 30.56 -15.90 -8.95
C LYS A 96 29.12 -15.74 -8.45
N ARG A 97 28.66 -16.61 -7.55
CA ARG A 97 27.33 -16.49 -6.94
C ARG A 97 27.21 -15.22 -6.10
N LYS A 98 28.21 -14.95 -5.25
CA LYS A 98 28.27 -13.75 -4.42
C LYS A 98 28.23 -12.47 -5.28
N LEU A 99 29.02 -12.42 -6.34
CA LEU A 99 29.04 -11.30 -7.29
C LEU A 99 27.69 -11.09 -8.00
N ILE A 100 26.96 -12.17 -8.31
CA ILE A 100 25.62 -12.07 -8.91
C ILE A 100 24.62 -11.49 -7.90
N GLU A 101 24.67 -11.93 -6.65
CA GLU A 101 23.84 -11.42 -5.56
C GLU A 101 24.11 -9.93 -5.31
N GLU A 102 25.38 -9.55 -5.16
CA GLU A 102 25.83 -8.17 -4.96
C GLU A 102 25.41 -7.26 -6.13
N ASN A 103 25.52 -7.73 -7.37
CA ASN A 103 25.07 -6.97 -8.54
C ASN A 103 23.53 -6.81 -8.60
N ARG A 104 22.76 -7.81 -8.15
CA ARG A 104 21.30 -7.71 -8.06
C ARG A 104 20.87 -6.72 -6.99
N GLU A 105 21.51 -6.75 -5.82
CA GLU A 105 21.28 -5.78 -4.76
C GLU A 105 21.66 -4.36 -5.20
N LYS A 106 22.80 -4.20 -5.87
CA LYS A 106 23.23 -2.91 -6.42
C LYS A 106 22.22 -2.34 -7.41
N ARG A 107 21.75 -3.15 -8.37
CA ARG A 107 20.70 -2.72 -9.32
C ARG A 107 19.40 -2.33 -8.61
N ARG A 108 18.96 -3.12 -7.63
CA ARG A 108 17.76 -2.79 -6.84
C ARG A 108 17.91 -1.46 -6.09
N ARG A 109 19.10 -1.19 -5.55
CA ARG A 109 19.41 0.07 -4.86
C ARG A 109 19.44 1.25 -5.84
N GLU A 110 20.07 1.08 -7.00
CA GLU A 110 20.12 2.10 -8.07
C GLU A 110 18.72 2.41 -8.63
N GLU A 111 17.87 1.41 -8.83
CA GLU A 111 16.47 1.58 -9.24
C GLU A 111 15.68 2.36 -8.18
N LEU A 112 15.81 1.99 -6.91
CA LEU A 112 15.15 2.71 -5.80
C LEU A 112 15.60 4.17 -5.71
N GLN A 113 16.88 4.43 -5.97
CA GLN A 113 17.44 5.79 -5.93
C GLN A 113 17.00 6.65 -7.11
N LYS A 114 16.81 6.07 -8.30
CA LYS A 114 16.22 6.76 -9.46
C LYS A 114 14.79 7.21 -9.20
N THR A 115 14.00 6.43 -8.47
CA THR A 115 12.63 6.83 -8.05
C THR A 115 12.58 7.92 -6.97
N ILE A 116 13.68 8.16 -6.23
CA ILE A 116 13.73 9.19 -5.18
C ILE A 116 14.20 10.54 -5.73
N GLY A 117 15.08 10.55 -6.73
CA GLY A 117 15.71 11.78 -7.25
C GLY A 117 14.87 12.65 -8.19
N HIS A 118 13.59 12.32 -8.42
CA HIS A 118 12.73 13.04 -9.38
C HIS A 118 11.30 13.23 -8.87
N LYS A 119 11.12 13.30 -7.56
CA LYS A 119 9.81 13.58 -6.98
C LYS A 119 9.56 15.09 -6.97
N PRO A 120 8.57 15.60 -7.73
CA PRO A 120 8.25 17.02 -7.72
C PRO A 120 7.84 17.48 -6.30
N GLU A 121 8.37 18.63 -5.88
CA GLU A 121 7.95 19.39 -4.70
C GLU A 121 7.00 20.52 -5.15
N PRO A 122 6.22 21.15 -4.24
CA PRO A 122 5.16 22.06 -4.66
C PRO A 122 5.71 23.30 -5.38
N THR A 123 5.04 23.67 -6.47
CA THR A 123 5.22 24.94 -7.19
C THR A 123 4.68 26.12 -6.38
N ASP A 124 5.00 27.35 -6.79
CA ASP A 124 4.50 28.56 -6.11
C ASP A 124 2.96 28.66 -6.11
N GLU A 125 2.32 28.25 -7.21
CA GLU A 125 0.86 28.20 -7.34
C GLU A 125 0.25 27.15 -6.41
N GLU A 126 0.86 25.97 -6.33
CA GLU A 126 0.44 24.92 -5.40
C GLU A 126 0.66 25.32 -3.95
N TRP A 127 1.73 26.06 -3.63
CA TRP A 127 1.95 26.59 -2.27
C TRP A 127 0.85 27.55 -1.83
N GLU A 128 0.35 28.40 -2.73
CA GLU A 128 -0.77 29.28 -2.41
C GLU A 128 -2.06 28.47 -2.19
N LEU A 129 -2.32 27.46 -3.02
CA LEU A 129 -3.46 26.55 -2.84
C LEU A 129 -3.37 25.80 -1.49
N ILE A 130 -2.20 25.25 -1.18
CA ILE A 130 -1.89 24.56 0.07
C ILE A 130 -2.14 25.49 1.26
N LYS A 131 -1.67 26.74 1.18
CA LYS A 131 -1.86 27.72 2.25
C LYS A 131 -3.35 28.03 2.47
N ILE A 132 -4.11 28.26 1.40
CA ILE A 132 -5.56 28.54 1.50
C ILE A 132 -6.29 27.40 2.21
N VAL A 133 -6.04 26.15 1.81
CA VAL A 133 -6.73 24.99 2.40
C VAL A 133 -6.28 24.75 3.85
N THR A 134 -5.00 24.93 4.15
CA THR A 134 -4.47 24.79 5.52
C THR A 134 -5.05 25.85 6.45
N GLU A 135 -5.11 27.11 6.03
CA GLU A 135 -5.72 28.18 6.82
C GLU A 135 -7.22 27.94 7.03
N ALA A 136 -7.93 27.45 6.00
CA ALA A 136 -9.32 27.05 6.11
C ALA A 136 -9.52 25.93 7.14
N HIS A 137 -8.64 24.91 7.12
CA HIS A 137 -8.67 23.84 8.10
C HIS A 137 -8.42 24.38 9.50
N VAL A 138 -7.31 25.07 9.73
CA VAL A 138 -6.91 25.58 11.06
C VAL A 138 -8.00 26.47 11.65
N ALA A 139 -8.59 27.37 10.86
CA ALA A 139 -9.65 28.28 11.31
C ALA A 139 -10.95 27.55 11.70
N THR A 140 -11.15 26.32 11.22
CA THR A 140 -12.37 25.53 11.46
C THR A 140 -12.10 24.26 12.26
N ASN A 141 -10.86 24.02 12.69
CA ASN A 141 -10.47 22.84 13.44
C ASN A 141 -10.69 23.07 14.94
N ALA A 142 -11.59 22.31 15.56
CA ALA A 142 -11.90 22.48 16.98
C ALA A 142 -10.68 22.24 17.89
N GLN A 143 -10.35 23.22 18.73
CA GLN A 143 -9.26 23.19 19.72
C GLN A 143 -7.83 22.99 19.17
N GLY A 144 -7.64 22.92 17.85
CA GLY A 144 -6.33 22.80 17.18
C GLY A 144 -5.43 21.72 17.78
N SER A 145 -4.14 22.00 17.90
CA SER A 145 -3.12 21.10 18.50
C SER A 145 -3.28 20.88 20.01
N HIS A 146 -4.14 21.67 20.68
CA HIS A 146 -4.36 21.60 22.14
C HIS A 146 -5.54 20.73 22.55
N TRP A 147 -6.09 19.93 21.62
CA TRP A 147 -7.24 19.07 21.89
C TRP A 147 -6.98 18.07 23.04
N LYS A 148 -5.75 17.55 23.17
CA LYS A 148 -5.40 16.59 24.23
C LYS A 148 -5.57 17.15 25.64
N GLN A 149 -5.27 18.44 25.84
CA GLN A 149 -5.35 19.08 27.16
C GLN A 149 -6.77 19.53 27.51
N LYS A 150 -7.64 19.72 26.51
CA LYS A 150 -8.99 20.26 26.69
C LYS A 150 -10.09 19.20 26.63
N ARG A 151 -9.76 17.96 26.23
CA ARG A 151 -10.73 16.86 26.15
C ARG A 151 -11.23 16.46 27.54
N LYS A 152 -12.51 16.10 27.59
CA LYS A 152 -13.22 15.55 28.74
C LYS A 152 -13.71 14.17 28.36
N PHE A 153 -13.41 13.17 29.19
CA PHE A 153 -13.89 11.81 28.97
C PHE A 153 -15.39 11.75 29.21
N LEU A 154 -16.09 11.11 28.27
CA LEU A 154 -17.49 10.78 28.48
C LEU A 154 -17.58 9.79 29.65
N PRO A 155 -18.47 10.03 30.64
CA PRO A 155 -18.63 9.16 31.81
C PRO A 155 -18.75 7.67 31.44
N GLU A 156 -18.09 6.81 32.20
CA GLU A 156 -17.98 5.37 31.89
C GLU A 156 -19.33 4.66 31.88
N ASP A 157 -20.31 5.14 32.65
CA ASP A 157 -21.67 4.63 32.75
C ASP A 157 -22.52 4.91 31.50
N ILE A 158 -22.17 5.95 30.73
CA ILE A 158 -22.83 6.31 29.48
C ILE A 158 -22.24 5.47 28.35
N GLY A 159 -23.10 4.87 27.51
CA GLY A 159 -22.67 4.10 26.35
C GLY A 159 -22.23 2.66 26.67
N GLN A 160 -22.64 2.12 27.83
CA GLN A 160 -22.47 0.70 28.16
C GLN A 160 -23.62 -0.13 27.58
N ALA A 161 -23.31 -1.32 27.04
CA ALA A 161 -24.35 -2.29 26.72
C ALA A 161 -24.88 -2.92 28.02
N PRO A 162 -26.20 -3.15 28.20
CA PRO A 162 -26.68 -3.90 29.35
C PRO A 162 -26.11 -5.32 29.29
N ILE A 163 -25.33 -5.69 30.32
CA ILE A 163 -24.63 -6.99 30.42
C ILE A 163 -25.61 -8.18 30.56
N VAL A 164 -26.92 -7.94 30.63
CA VAL A 164 -27.90 -8.99 30.94
C VAL A 164 -29.13 -8.88 30.04
N ASN A 165 -29.24 -9.81 29.08
CA ASN A 165 -30.46 -10.21 28.37
C ASN A 165 -31.18 -9.15 27.51
N ALA A 166 -30.55 -8.68 26.44
CA ALA A 166 -31.28 -8.10 25.31
C ALA A 166 -31.20 -9.06 24.09
N PRO A 167 -32.33 -9.48 23.50
CA PRO A 167 -32.32 -10.28 22.27
C PRO A 167 -31.75 -9.46 21.12
N GLU A 168 -31.12 -10.15 20.18
CA GLU A 168 -30.43 -9.67 18.98
C GLU A 168 -31.02 -8.37 18.40
N GLY A 169 -30.29 -7.27 18.55
CA GLY A 169 -30.68 -5.92 18.11
C GLY A 169 -30.30 -4.88 19.15
N GLY A 170 -29.01 -4.50 19.19
CA GLY A 170 -28.47 -3.57 20.18
C GLY A 170 -29.17 -2.20 20.09
N LYS A 171 -30.11 -1.93 21.00
CA LYS A 171 -30.76 -0.63 21.13
C LYS A 171 -29.71 0.46 21.35
N VAL A 172 -29.90 1.60 20.69
CA VAL A 172 -29.10 2.81 20.92
C VAL A 172 -29.24 3.26 22.36
N ASP A 173 -28.11 3.55 23.00
CA ASP A 173 -28.08 4.26 24.27
C ASP A 173 -28.51 5.70 24.02
N LEU A 174 -29.73 6.05 24.45
CA LEU A 174 -30.33 7.36 24.22
C LEU A 174 -29.61 8.48 24.99
N GLU A 175 -28.97 8.17 26.12
CA GLU A 175 -28.20 9.16 26.86
C GLU A 175 -26.90 9.48 26.10
N ALA A 176 -26.18 8.45 25.65
CA ALA A 176 -25.00 8.62 24.81
C ALA A 176 -25.34 9.36 23.50
N PHE A 177 -26.42 8.95 22.83
CA PHE A 177 -26.92 9.60 21.62
C PHE A 177 -27.23 11.09 21.87
N SER A 178 -27.92 11.41 22.98
CA SER A 178 -28.22 12.79 23.37
C SER A 178 -26.97 13.63 23.63
N GLN A 179 -25.87 13.05 24.14
CA GLN A 179 -24.62 13.79 24.27
C GLN A 179 -23.96 14.04 22.90
N PHE A 180 -24.04 13.09 21.97
CA PHE A 180 -23.48 13.24 20.62
C PHE A 180 -24.26 14.25 19.77
N THR A 181 -25.58 14.31 19.88
CA THR A 181 -26.40 15.28 19.15
C THR A 181 -26.09 16.72 19.54
N LYS A 182 -25.62 16.98 20.77
CA LYS A 182 -25.17 18.32 21.21
C LYS A 182 -23.92 18.81 20.47
N ILE A 183 -23.05 17.90 20.04
CA ILE A 183 -21.78 18.25 19.40
C ILE A 183 -21.80 18.10 17.87
N ILE A 184 -22.83 17.46 17.31
CA ILE A 184 -22.90 17.18 15.88
C ILE A 184 -23.20 18.44 15.05
N THR A 185 -24.11 19.30 15.49
CA THR A 185 -24.40 20.56 14.78
C THR A 185 -23.16 21.44 14.68
N PRO A 186 -22.40 21.73 15.77
CA PRO A 186 -21.12 22.42 15.65
C PRO A 186 -20.10 21.72 14.74
N ALA A 187 -20.09 20.39 14.70
CA ALA A 187 -19.20 19.63 13.82
C ALA A 187 -19.56 19.85 12.35
N ILE A 188 -20.84 19.72 11.98
CA ILE A 188 -21.35 19.97 10.62
C ILE A 188 -21.08 21.42 10.21
N THR A 189 -21.40 22.40 11.06
CA THR A 189 -21.16 23.81 10.76
C THR A 189 -19.69 24.08 10.46
N ARG A 190 -18.74 23.47 11.19
CA ARG A 190 -17.31 23.61 10.90
C ARG A 190 -16.86 22.90 9.61
N VAL A 191 -17.61 21.94 9.08
CA VAL A 191 -17.37 21.39 7.73
C VAL A 191 -17.86 22.37 6.67
N VAL A 192 -19.04 22.94 6.86
CA VAL A 192 -19.59 23.97 5.97
C VAL A 192 -18.69 25.21 5.93
N ASP A 193 -18.24 25.68 7.09
CA ASP A 193 -17.34 26.82 7.21
C ASP A 193 -15.97 26.55 6.58
N PHE A 194 -15.51 25.29 6.61
CA PHE A 194 -14.28 24.90 5.91
C PHE A 194 -14.46 25.03 4.40
N ALA A 195 -15.53 24.46 3.84
CA ALA A 195 -15.82 24.52 2.42
C ALA A 195 -15.98 25.98 1.94
N LYS A 196 -16.71 26.81 2.69
CA LYS A 196 -16.92 28.24 2.38
C LYS A 196 -15.65 29.09 2.39
N LYS A 197 -14.56 28.60 3.00
CA LYS A 197 -13.25 29.27 2.97
C LYS A 197 -12.43 28.95 1.72
N LEU A 198 -12.88 28.01 0.88
CA LEU A 198 -12.22 27.66 -0.37
C LEU A 198 -12.89 28.42 -1.53
N PRO A 199 -12.19 29.35 -2.21
CA PRO A 199 -12.77 30.14 -3.29
C PRO A 199 -13.38 29.27 -4.39
N MET A 200 -12.65 28.22 -4.78
CA MET A 200 -13.05 27.28 -5.83
C MET A 200 -14.39 26.59 -5.53
N PHE A 201 -14.72 26.36 -4.26
CA PHE A 201 -16.00 25.79 -3.85
C PHE A 201 -17.12 26.83 -3.91
N CYS A 202 -16.85 28.05 -3.42
CA CYS A 202 -17.83 29.14 -3.40
C CYS A 202 -18.25 29.60 -4.80
N GLU A 203 -17.43 29.35 -5.81
CA GLU A 203 -17.72 29.68 -7.20
C GLU A 203 -18.57 28.60 -7.92
N LEU A 204 -18.86 27.46 -7.28
CA LEU A 204 -19.77 26.44 -7.83
C LEU A 204 -21.24 26.84 -7.67
N PRO A 205 -22.16 26.30 -8.48
CA PRO A 205 -23.60 26.46 -8.25
C PRO A 205 -24.01 26.02 -6.84
N CYS A 206 -25.03 26.67 -6.27
CA CYS A 206 -25.49 26.36 -4.91
C CYS A 206 -25.96 24.90 -4.78
N GLU A 207 -26.58 24.36 -5.83
CA GLU A 207 -27.03 22.97 -5.90
C GLU A 207 -25.85 22.00 -5.77
N ASP A 208 -24.77 22.25 -6.51
CA ASP A 208 -23.54 21.44 -6.44
C ASP A 208 -22.88 21.58 -5.07
N GLN A 209 -22.82 22.79 -4.50
CA GLN A 209 -22.29 23.01 -3.15
C GLN A 209 -23.04 22.18 -2.11
N ILE A 210 -24.37 22.11 -2.19
CA ILE A 210 -25.21 21.31 -1.29
C ILE A 210 -24.91 19.81 -1.48
N ILE A 211 -24.87 19.33 -2.72
CA ILE A 211 -24.58 17.91 -3.03
C ILE A 211 -23.21 17.49 -2.48
N LEU A 212 -22.17 18.31 -2.72
CA LEU A 212 -20.82 18.04 -2.23
C LEU A 212 -20.77 18.02 -0.70
N LEU A 213 -21.40 19.00 -0.04
CA LEU A 213 -21.46 19.07 1.42
C LEU A 213 -22.19 17.87 2.03
N LYS A 214 -23.36 17.50 1.51
CA LYS A 214 -24.09 16.31 1.94
C LYS A 214 -23.24 15.04 1.78
N GLY A 215 -22.56 14.92 0.63
CA GLY A 215 -21.73 13.76 0.32
C GLY A 215 -20.49 13.61 1.20
N CYS A 216 -19.79 14.69 1.53
CA CYS A 216 -18.51 14.62 2.25
C CYS A 216 -18.62 14.83 3.77
N CYS A 217 -19.77 15.28 4.29
CA CYS A 217 -19.86 15.74 5.68
C CYS A 217 -19.41 14.69 6.69
N MET A 218 -19.94 13.46 6.59
CA MET A 218 -19.56 12.38 7.49
C MET A 218 -18.09 11.95 7.30
N GLU A 219 -17.59 11.98 6.07
CA GLU A 219 -16.22 11.62 5.74
C GLU A 219 -15.24 12.59 6.41
N ILE A 220 -15.47 13.90 6.27
CA ILE A 220 -14.64 14.95 6.90
C ILE A 220 -14.75 14.90 8.43
N MET A 221 -15.95 14.72 8.99
CA MET A 221 -16.11 14.58 10.44
C MET A 221 -15.36 13.35 10.98
N SER A 222 -15.43 12.22 10.27
CA SER A 222 -14.73 10.99 10.63
C SER A 222 -13.22 11.14 10.56
N LEU A 223 -12.70 11.80 9.52
CA LEU A 223 -11.28 12.13 9.41
C LEU A 223 -10.83 13.01 10.59
N ARG A 224 -11.57 14.08 10.88
CA ARG A 224 -11.28 14.99 12.00
C ARG A 224 -11.30 14.28 13.36
N ALA A 225 -12.17 13.29 13.54
CA ALA A 225 -12.17 12.45 14.74
C ALA A 225 -10.95 11.52 14.76
N ALA A 226 -10.69 10.82 13.66
CA ALA A 226 -9.63 9.82 13.53
C ALA A 226 -8.22 10.40 13.76
N VAL A 227 -7.93 11.61 13.26
CA VAL A 227 -6.63 12.29 13.52
C VAL A 227 -6.47 12.74 14.97
N ARG A 228 -7.55 12.69 15.78
CA ARG A 228 -7.55 12.89 17.23
C ARG A 228 -7.71 11.57 18.01
N TYR A 229 -7.32 10.45 17.40
CA TYR A 229 -7.15 9.21 18.11
C TYR A 229 -5.94 9.27 19.04
N ASP A 230 -6.11 8.80 20.27
CA ASP A 230 -5.04 8.74 21.26
C ASP A 230 -4.73 7.28 21.62
N PRO A 231 -3.58 6.72 21.19
CA PRO A 231 -3.23 5.33 21.47
C PRO A 231 -3.07 5.00 22.95
N GLU A 232 -2.73 5.99 23.79
CA GLU A 232 -2.52 5.77 25.24
C GLU A 232 -3.82 5.51 26.00
N SER A 233 -4.89 6.21 25.61
CA SER A 233 -6.22 6.08 26.24
C SER A 233 -7.20 5.27 25.40
N GLU A 234 -6.82 4.87 24.19
CA GLU A 234 -7.67 4.17 23.20
C GLU A 234 -8.99 4.91 22.94
N THR A 235 -8.94 6.24 22.89
CA THR A 235 -10.11 7.10 22.68
C THR A 235 -10.01 7.96 21.42
N LEU A 236 -11.16 8.29 20.84
CA LEU A 236 -11.31 9.39 19.88
C LEU A 236 -11.77 10.64 20.61
N THR A 237 -11.27 11.82 20.19
CA THR A 237 -11.81 13.10 20.69
C THR A 237 -12.73 13.75 19.65
N LEU A 238 -14.03 13.71 19.92
CA LEU A 238 -15.05 14.32 19.08
C LEU A 238 -15.15 15.83 19.37
N ASN A 239 -15.35 16.60 18.31
CA ASN A 239 -15.55 18.06 18.39
C ASN A 239 -14.43 18.82 19.17
N GLY A 240 -13.25 18.21 19.33
CA GLY A 240 -12.13 18.76 20.10
C GLY A 240 -12.28 18.70 21.62
N GLU A 241 -13.39 18.18 22.16
CA GLU A 241 -13.72 18.30 23.59
C GLU A 241 -14.21 17.02 24.24
N MET A 242 -14.80 16.07 23.50
CA MET A 242 -15.41 14.88 24.08
C MET A 242 -14.60 13.63 23.72
N ALA A 243 -13.86 13.10 24.68
CA ALA A 243 -13.13 11.85 24.52
C ALA A 243 -14.06 10.66 24.75
N VAL A 244 -14.14 9.77 23.76
CA VAL A 244 -15.05 8.63 23.76
C VAL A 244 -14.29 7.34 23.46
N THR A 245 -14.71 6.26 24.10
CA THR A 245 -14.25 4.90 23.78
C THR A 245 -15.00 4.33 22.58
N ARG A 246 -14.48 3.23 22.02
CA ARG A 246 -15.11 2.51 20.91
C ARG A 246 -16.52 2.05 21.25
N GLY A 247 -16.74 1.54 22.46
CA GLY A 247 -18.06 1.10 22.94
C GLY A 247 -19.05 2.25 23.06
N GLN A 248 -18.62 3.37 23.64
CA GLN A 248 -19.46 4.57 23.80
C GLN A 248 -19.96 5.10 22.46
N LEU A 249 -19.06 5.24 21.48
CA LEU A 249 -19.42 5.73 20.15
C LEU A 249 -20.33 4.74 19.39
N LYS A 250 -20.05 3.44 19.51
CA LYS A 250 -20.85 2.37 18.91
C LYS A 250 -22.28 2.35 19.47
N ASN A 251 -22.41 2.36 20.79
CA ASN A 251 -23.69 2.25 21.47
C ASN A 251 -24.51 3.55 21.42
N GLY A 252 -23.86 4.71 21.34
CA GLY A 252 -24.54 6.00 21.19
C GLY A 252 -25.00 6.31 19.76
N GLY A 253 -25.18 5.31 18.90
CA GLY A 253 -25.89 5.45 17.64
C GLY A 253 -25.11 5.02 16.40
N LEU A 254 -23.78 5.13 16.38
CA LEU A 254 -22.99 4.86 15.15
C LEU A 254 -22.84 3.36 14.83
N GLY A 255 -23.07 2.45 15.77
CA GLY A 255 -22.99 1.01 15.51
C GLY A 255 -21.64 0.61 14.92
N VAL A 256 -21.66 -0.20 13.84
CA VAL A 256 -20.45 -0.68 13.15
C VAL A 256 -19.60 0.44 12.52
N VAL A 257 -20.18 1.62 12.27
CA VAL A 257 -19.44 2.77 11.74
C VAL A 257 -18.37 3.23 12.74
N SER A 258 -18.66 3.10 14.03
CA SER A 258 -17.68 3.37 15.10
C SER A 258 -16.41 2.53 14.90
N ASP A 259 -16.56 1.25 14.57
CA ASP A 259 -15.42 0.35 14.41
C ASP A 259 -14.48 0.84 13.30
N ALA A 260 -15.06 1.24 12.16
CA ALA A 260 -14.30 1.78 11.03
C ALA A 260 -13.58 3.11 11.34
N ILE A 261 -14.20 4.03 12.10
CA ILE A 261 -13.57 5.30 12.47
C ILE A 261 -12.38 5.06 13.42
N PHE A 262 -12.53 4.17 14.40
CA PHE A 262 -11.43 3.83 15.30
C PHE A 262 -10.28 3.12 14.57
N ASP A 263 -10.59 2.22 13.65
CA ASP A 263 -9.58 1.52 12.85
C ASP A 263 -8.82 2.49 11.94
N LEU A 264 -9.52 3.48 11.37
CA LEU A 264 -8.90 4.59 10.67
C LEU A 264 -7.99 5.41 11.60
N GLY A 265 -8.44 5.74 12.82
CA GLY A 265 -7.66 6.49 13.81
C GLY A 265 -6.38 5.79 14.22
N MET A 266 -6.45 4.49 14.53
CA MET A 266 -5.30 3.64 14.81
C MET A 266 -4.32 3.58 13.63
N SER A 267 -4.85 3.50 12.40
CA SER A 267 -4.00 3.52 11.22
C SER A 267 -3.31 4.87 11.04
N LEU A 268 -4.04 5.98 11.15
CA LEU A 268 -3.53 7.33 10.93
C LEU A 268 -2.55 7.78 12.02
N SER A 269 -2.64 7.26 13.26
CA SER A 269 -1.69 7.62 14.32
C SER A 269 -0.25 7.21 13.99
N SER A 270 -0.06 6.24 13.09
CA SER A 270 1.27 5.85 12.59
C SER A 270 1.82 6.72 11.46
N PHE A 271 0.98 7.57 10.85
CA PHE A 271 1.36 8.41 9.70
C PHE A 271 1.95 9.75 10.14
N ASN A 272 1.66 10.20 11.37
CA ASN A 272 2.10 11.49 11.90
C ASN A 272 1.79 12.66 10.95
N LEU A 273 0.52 12.73 10.53
CA LEU A 273 0.04 13.76 9.62
C LEU A 273 0.10 15.14 10.29
N ASP A 274 0.48 16.17 9.52
CA ASP A 274 0.32 17.56 9.96
C ASP A 274 -1.02 18.16 9.51
N ASP A 275 -1.32 19.36 10.00
CA ASP A 275 -2.58 20.06 9.70
C ASP A 275 -2.77 20.29 8.19
N THR A 276 -1.68 20.44 7.42
CA THR A 276 -1.72 20.65 5.98
C THR A 276 -2.13 19.37 5.25
N GLU A 277 -1.57 18.22 5.63
CA GLU A 277 -1.93 16.93 5.04
C GLU A 277 -3.39 16.55 5.33
N VAL A 278 -3.86 16.88 6.54
CA VAL A 278 -5.28 16.71 6.90
C VAL A 278 -6.16 17.69 6.13
N ALA A 279 -5.73 18.93 5.92
CA ALA A 279 -6.44 19.94 5.12
C ALA A 279 -6.61 19.51 3.65
N LEU A 280 -5.52 19.06 3.02
CA LEU A 280 -5.53 18.57 1.64
C LEU A 280 -6.42 17.33 1.47
N LEU A 281 -6.36 16.39 2.42
CA LEU A 281 -7.23 15.23 2.41
C LEU A 281 -8.73 15.62 2.52
N GLN A 282 -9.07 16.63 3.32
CA GLN A 282 -10.44 17.16 3.39
C GLN A 282 -10.88 17.82 2.08
N ALA A 283 -10.00 18.56 1.41
CA ALA A 283 -10.32 19.20 0.13
C ALA A 283 -10.54 18.16 -0.98
N VAL A 284 -9.74 17.09 -1.02
CA VAL A 284 -9.95 15.95 -1.95
C VAL A 284 -11.30 15.28 -1.70
N LEU A 285 -11.71 15.09 -0.45
CA LEU A 285 -13.02 14.53 -0.10
C LEU A 285 -14.17 15.48 -0.46
N LEU A 286 -13.99 16.78 -0.27
CA LEU A 286 -14.99 17.80 -0.60
C LEU A 286 -15.22 17.89 -2.12
N MET A 287 -14.15 17.95 -2.92
CA MET A 287 -14.21 18.09 -4.38
C MET A 287 -14.42 16.74 -5.07
N SER A 288 -15.46 16.00 -4.68
CA SER A 288 -15.73 14.66 -5.20
C SER A 288 -16.71 14.71 -6.37
N SER A 289 -16.25 14.47 -7.60
CA SER A 289 -17.07 14.57 -8.82
C SER A 289 -18.04 13.40 -9.03
N ASP A 290 -17.87 12.31 -8.28
CA ASP A 290 -18.65 11.08 -8.39
C ASP A 290 -20.01 11.14 -7.67
N ARG A 291 -20.40 12.30 -7.12
CA ARG A 291 -21.69 12.47 -6.42
C ARG A 291 -22.84 12.60 -7.43
N PRO A 292 -23.97 11.89 -7.21
CA PRO A 292 -25.10 11.94 -8.14
C PRO A 292 -25.76 13.31 -8.13
N GLY A 293 -26.15 13.80 -9.31
CA GLY A 293 -26.89 15.05 -9.48
C GLY A 293 -26.04 16.31 -9.67
N LEU A 294 -24.70 16.19 -9.67
CA LEU A 294 -23.80 17.30 -9.95
C LEU A 294 -23.96 17.83 -11.37
N VAL A 295 -23.91 19.16 -11.51
CA VAL A 295 -23.99 19.87 -12.79
C VAL A 295 -22.60 20.18 -13.33
N CYS A 296 -21.69 20.74 -12.51
CA CYS A 296 -20.36 21.19 -12.92
C CYS A 296 -19.28 20.12 -12.69
N VAL A 297 -19.50 18.88 -13.15
CA VAL A 297 -18.61 17.73 -12.92
C VAL A 297 -17.16 18.00 -13.34
N GLU A 298 -16.94 18.48 -14.58
CA GLU A 298 -15.59 18.73 -15.12
C GLU A 298 -14.80 19.71 -14.25
N ARG A 299 -15.43 20.81 -13.82
CA ARG A 299 -14.78 21.82 -12.97
C ARG A 299 -14.43 21.27 -11.59
N ILE A 300 -15.28 20.40 -11.03
CA ILE A 300 -15.02 19.74 -9.75
C ILE A 300 -13.83 18.78 -9.88
N GLU A 301 -13.74 18.04 -10.99
CA GLU A 301 -12.60 17.15 -11.29
C GLU A 301 -11.29 17.93 -11.42
N GLU A 302 -11.29 19.03 -12.18
CA GLU A 302 -10.11 19.91 -12.30
C GLU A 302 -9.66 20.44 -10.94
N CYS A 303 -10.60 20.84 -10.08
CA CYS A 303 -10.29 21.29 -8.72
C CYS A 303 -9.71 20.15 -7.87
N GLN A 304 -10.29 18.95 -7.94
CA GLN A 304 -9.82 17.79 -7.18
C GLN A 304 -8.42 17.36 -7.63
N GLU A 305 -8.15 17.36 -8.94
CA GLU A 305 -6.84 17.06 -9.51
C GLU A 305 -5.79 18.06 -9.02
N GLY A 306 -6.11 19.36 -8.99
CA GLY A 306 -5.24 20.38 -8.41
C GLY A 306 -4.87 20.11 -6.94
N PHE A 307 -5.85 19.73 -6.12
CA PHE A 307 -5.58 19.35 -4.73
C PHE A 307 -4.75 18.06 -4.62
N LEU A 308 -5.00 17.06 -5.47
CA LEU A 308 -4.25 15.80 -5.47
C LEU A 308 -2.78 16.00 -5.86
N LEU A 309 -2.51 16.81 -6.88
CA LEU A 309 -1.15 17.16 -7.31
C LEU A 309 -0.40 17.93 -6.23
N ALA A 310 -1.01 19.01 -5.70
CA ALA A 310 -0.43 19.78 -4.61
C ALA A 310 -0.16 18.90 -3.38
N PHE A 311 -1.04 17.93 -3.10
CA PHE A 311 -0.87 16.99 -2.00
C PHE A 311 0.28 16.01 -2.22
N GLU A 312 0.38 15.38 -3.40
CA GLU A 312 1.51 14.51 -3.72
C GLU A 312 2.85 15.26 -3.59
N HIS A 313 2.90 16.48 -4.12
CA HIS A 313 4.07 17.33 -4.05
C HIS A 313 4.41 17.72 -2.61
N TYR A 314 3.40 18.05 -1.79
CA TYR A 314 3.62 18.36 -0.38
C TYR A 314 4.15 17.16 0.40
N ILE A 315 3.65 15.95 0.12
CA ILE A 315 4.17 14.71 0.70
C ILE A 315 5.65 14.50 0.30
N ASN A 316 6.01 14.80 -0.94
CA ASN A 316 7.39 14.71 -1.41
C ASN A 316 8.31 15.72 -0.69
N TYR A 317 7.81 16.93 -0.43
CA TYR A 317 8.49 17.95 0.37
C TYR A 317 8.67 17.52 1.83
N ARG A 318 7.63 16.94 2.46
CA ARG A 318 7.63 16.45 3.84
C ARG A 318 8.59 15.29 4.10
N LYS A 319 8.94 14.53 3.06
CA LYS A 319 9.96 13.45 3.10
C LYS A 319 9.67 12.40 4.19
N HIS A 320 8.42 11.94 4.26
CA HIS A 320 8.01 10.85 5.15
C HIS A 320 8.92 9.62 5.05
N HIS A 321 9.31 9.06 6.19
CA HIS A 321 10.21 7.90 6.26
C HIS A 321 9.49 6.54 6.03
N VAL A 322 8.19 6.57 5.77
CA VAL A 322 7.38 5.37 5.54
C VAL A 322 7.43 4.98 4.06
N ALA A 323 7.77 3.72 3.78
CA ALA A 323 7.75 3.20 2.42
C ALA A 323 6.33 3.22 1.84
N HIS A 324 6.22 3.71 0.60
CA HIS A 324 4.96 3.86 -0.15
C HIS A 324 3.92 4.71 0.59
N PHE A 325 4.36 5.78 1.27
CA PHE A 325 3.49 6.65 2.05
C PHE A 325 2.32 7.23 1.24
N TRP A 326 2.60 7.86 0.09
CA TRP A 326 1.56 8.49 -0.75
C TRP A 326 0.43 7.52 -1.16
N PRO A 327 0.71 6.35 -1.77
CA PRO A 327 -0.35 5.38 -2.07
C PRO A 327 -1.12 4.92 -0.82
N LYS A 328 -0.43 4.69 0.31
CA LYS A 328 -1.08 4.28 1.55
C LYS A 328 -2.01 5.35 2.11
N LEU A 329 -1.63 6.63 1.98
CA LEU A 329 -2.44 7.76 2.42
C LEU A 329 -3.66 7.94 1.50
N LEU A 330 -3.49 7.82 0.19
CA LEU A 330 -4.61 7.87 -0.76
C LEU A 330 -5.66 6.78 -0.50
N MET A 331 -5.25 5.57 -0.09
CA MET A 331 -6.21 4.53 0.31
C MET A 331 -7.07 4.93 1.51
N LYS A 332 -6.67 5.94 2.30
CA LYS A 332 -7.52 6.49 3.38
C LYS A 332 -8.71 7.28 2.86
N VAL A 333 -8.63 7.81 1.65
CA VAL A 333 -9.82 8.35 0.95
C VAL A 333 -10.85 7.25 0.76
N THR A 334 -10.42 6.06 0.32
CA THR A 334 -11.32 4.91 0.13
C THR A 334 -11.94 4.45 1.46
N ASP A 335 -11.14 4.35 2.52
CA ASP A 335 -11.65 4.02 3.87
C ASP A 335 -12.73 5.03 4.31
N LEU A 336 -12.50 6.33 4.06
CA LEU A 336 -13.45 7.41 4.40
C LEU A 336 -14.74 7.38 3.56
N ARG A 337 -14.65 7.13 2.26
CA ARG A 337 -15.85 6.93 1.41
C ARG A 337 -16.70 5.76 1.91
N MET A 338 -16.06 4.66 2.31
CA MET A 338 -16.75 3.51 2.89
C MET A 338 -17.43 3.85 4.22
N ILE A 339 -16.77 4.63 5.09
CA ILE A 339 -17.39 5.14 6.32
C ILE A 339 -18.63 5.98 6.00
N GLY A 340 -18.57 6.87 5.01
CA GLY A 340 -19.71 7.66 4.56
C GLY A 340 -20.90 6.79 4.11
N ALA A 341 -20.64 5.79 3.27
CA ALA A 341 -21.67 4.86 2.79
C ALA A 341 -22.29 4.03 3.93
N CYS A 342 -21.46 3.50 4.84
CA CYS A 342 -21.92 2.76 6.01
C CYS A 342 -22.77 3.64 6.95
N HIS A 343 -22.40 4.92 7.11
CA HIS A 343 -23.18 5.87 7.89
C HIS A 343 -24.56 6.14 7.30
N ALA A 344 -24.67 6.32 5.98
CA ALA A 344 -25.96 6.51 5.31
C ALA A 344 -26.92 5.34 5.60
N SER A 345 -26.43 4.10 5.51
CA SER A 345 -27.22 2.93 5.91
C SER A 345 -27.55 2.93 7.40
N ARG A 346 -26.59 3.26 8.27
CA ARG A 346 -26.82 3.30 9.73
C ARG A 346 -27.82 4.37 10.13
N PHE A 347 -27.86 5.51 9.45
CA PHE A 347 -28.80 6.60 9.72
C PHE A 347 -30.26 6.16 9.62
N LEU A 348 -30.59 5.30 8.65
CA LEU A 348 -31.95 4.73 8.52
C LEU A 348 -32.34 3.91 9.76
N HIS A 349 -31.40 3.14 10.33
CA HIS A 349 -31.65 2.41 11.57
C HIS A 349 -31.79 3.34 12.78
N MET A 350 -30.95 4.38 12.87
CA MET A 350 -31.05 5.37 13.94
C MET A 350 -32.43 6.05 13.96
N LYS A 351 -33.02 6.37 12.80
CA LYS A 351 -34.37 6.96 12.73
C LYS A 351 -35.47 6.06 13.29
N VAL A 352 -35.27 4.74 13.29
CA VAL A 352 -36.22 3.77 13.87
C VAL A 352 -35.95 3.56 15.36
N GLU A 353 -34.68 3.55 15.76
CA GLU A 353 -34.25 3.24 17.12
C GLU A 353 -34.33 4.44 18.09
N CYS A 354 -34.22 5.67 17.57
CA CYS A 354 -34.16 6.90 18.36
C CYS A 354 -35.40 7.80 18.17
N PRO A 355 -35.87 8.50 19.22
CA PRO A 355 -36.90 9.53 19.10
C PRO A 355 -36.51 10.64 18.13
N THR A 356 -37.45 11.07 17.29
CA THR A 356 -37.20 12.10 16.26
C THR A 356 -36.78 13.44 16.87
N GLU A 357 -37.25 13.77 18.08
CA GLU A 357 -36.93 15.04 18.75
C GLU A 357 -35.45 15.16 19.17
N LEU A 358 -34.72 14.04 19.23
CA LEU A 358 -33.30 14.05 19.56
C LEU A 358 -32.41 14.42 18.35
N PHE A 359 -32.92 14.32 17.12
CA PHE A 359 -32.15 14.63 15.92
C PHE A 359 -32.10 16.15 15.70
N PRO A 360 -30.90 16.77 15.65
CA PRO A 360 -30.81 18.18 15.33
C PRO A 360 -31.29 18.48 13.90
N PRO A 361 -31.98 19.60 13.66
CA PRO A 361 -32.51 19.92 12.32
C PRO A 361 -31.44 19.92 11.22
N LEU A 362 -30.27 20.49 11.49
CA LEU A 362 -29.15 20.52 10.53
C LEU A 362 -28.60 19.11 10.24
N PHE A 363 -28.66 18.20 11.22
CA PHE A 363 -28.24 16.81 11.00
C PHE A 363 -29.20 16.09 10.05
N LEU A 364 -30.51 16.29 10.23
CA LEU A 364 -31.51 15.77 9.29
C LEU A 364 -31.34 16.39 7.91
N GLU A 365 -31.20 17.71 7.81
CA GLU A 365 -31.03 18.40 6.52
C GLU A 365 -29.85 17.85 5.70
N VAL A 366 -28.74 17.50 6.36
CA VAL A 366 -27.53 17.00 5.70
C VAL A 366 -27.61 15.51 5.35
N PHE A 367 -28.17 14.68 6.24
CA PHE A 367 -28.10 13.21 6.10
C PHE A 367 -29.41 12.54 5.71
N GLU A 368 -30.51 13.28 5.68
CA GLU A 368 -31.77 12.85 5.09
C GLU A 368 -31.74 13.20 3.60
N ASP A 369 -32.00 12.17 2.77
CA ASP A 369 -32.01 12.25 1.31
C ASP A 369 -33.14 13.17 0.80
#